data_AF-A0A2R6E753-F1
#
_entry.id   AF-A0A2R6E753-F1
#
_cell.length_a   1.000
_cell.length_b   1.000
_cell.length_c   1.000
_cell.angle_alpha   90.00
_cell.angle_beta   90.00
_cell.angle_gamma   90.00
#
_symmetry.space_group_name_H-M   'P 1'
#
loop_
_entity.id
_entity.type
_entity.pdbx_description
1 polymer ?
#
loop_
_entity_poly.entity_id
_entity_poly.type
_entity_poly.pdbx_seq_one_letter_code
_entity_poly.pdbx_strand_id
1 'polypeptide(L)'
;MSRSHVIIGDGIAGSSAAETIREADPDADITVITDEGEALYNRILIKEFAKGKLPEAPISIHEPGWYEERDIDLELDTHVTGVDTEANVVHTHSGDEYEYDKLLVATGGTPNSLASFGIENADAEGIHHFWTFQDARAIREHADEAEKGIIVGAGLLGIDLAAICGAQGLDAHYLMRGECWWRYALNPEGAEVLHDAMREKGVTPVFDSGVDRFEVDDDGH
;
A
#
# COMPACT_ATOMS: atom_id res chain seq x y z
N MET A 1 3.00 26.19 28.10
CA MET A 1 3.06 26.09 26.64
C MET A 1 2.53 24.72 26.30
N SER A 2 1.63 24.64 25.32
CA SER A 2 1.26 23.37 24.69
C SER A 2 2.52 22.68 24.17
N ARG A 3 2.51 21.35 24.17
CA ARG A 3 3.65 20.56 23.66
C ARG A 3 3.36 20.18 22.22
N SER A 4 4.27 20.49 21.29
CA SER A 4 4.11 20.15 19.87
C SER A 4 4.56 18.73 19.57
N HIS A 5 3.69 17.97 18.90
CA HIS A 5 3.93 16.61 18.45
C HIS A 5 3.83 16.56 16.93
N VAL A 6 4.89 16.11 16.28
CA VAL A 6 4.88 15.80 14.84
C VAL A 6 4.90 14.29 14.68
N ILE A 7 3.99 13.77 13.85
CA ILE A 7 3.84 12.35 13.54
C ILE A 7 4.03 12.17 12.04
N ILE A 8 5.05 11.41 11.64
CA ILE A 8 5.32 11.11 10.22
C ILE A 8 4.64 9.78 9.86
N GLY A 9 3.56 9.87 9.09
CA GLY A 9 2.76 8.77 8.55
C GLY A 9 1.34 8.71 9.14
N ASP A 10 0.31 8.82 8.29
CA ASP A 10 -1.11 8.69 8.68
C ASP A 10 -1.65 7.26 8.53
N GLY A 11 -0.78 6.27 8.76
CA GLY A 11 -1.22 4.88 8.92
C GLY A 11 -1.90 4.65 10.27
N ILE A 12 -2.39 3.44 10.51
CA ILE A 12 -3.06 3.08 11.78
C ILE A 12 -2.22 3.44 13.01
N ALA A 13 -0.89 3.33 12.93
CA ALA A 13 0.00 3.69 14.02
C ALA A 13 0.03 5.21 14.31
N GLY A 14 0.09 6.04 13.27
CA GLY A 14 0.15 7.49 13.42
C GLY A 14 -1.17 8.10 13.83
N SER A 15 -2.26 7.73 13.17
CA SER A 15 -3.60 8.20 13.51
C SER A 15 -4.03 7.79 14.93
N SER A 16 -3.79 6.53 15.34
CA SER A 16 -4.08 6.10 16.73
C SER A 16 -3.19 6.79 17.76
N ALA A 17 -1.94 7.13 17.41
CA ALA A 17 -1.08 7.92 18.28
C ALA A 17 -1.61 9.35 18.43
N ALA A 18 -2.04 9.99 17.34
CA ALA A 18 -2.64 11.32 17.38
C ALA A 18 -3.90 11.35 18.25
N GLU A 19 -4.79 10.35 18.09
CA GLU A 19 -5.97 10.17 18.96
C GLU A 19 -5.57 10.05 20.43
N THR A 20 -4.63 9.16 20.72
CA THR A 20 -4.18 8.89 22.10
C THR A 20 -3.53 10.13 22.74
N ILE A 21 -2.75 10.90 21.97
CA ILE A 21 -2.13 12.14 22.44
C ILE A 21 -3.20 13.17 22.76
N ARG A 22 -4.18 13.39 21.87
CA ARG A 22 -5.27 14.35 22.12
C ARG A 22 -6.10 13.96 23.35
N GLU A 23 -6.37 12.67 23.56
CA GLU A 23 -7.08 12.19 24.74
C GLU A 23 -6.28 12.39 26.05
N ALA A 24 -4.96 12.20 26.00
CA ALA A 24 -4.09 12.31 27.16
C ALA A 24 -3.70 13.76 27.50
N ASP A 25 -3.58 14.61 26.47
CA ASP A 25 -3.19 16.02 26.56
C ASP A 25 -4.09 16.87 25.63
N PRO A 26 -5.25 17.34 26.14
CA PRO A 26 -6.21 18.12 25.36
C PRO A 26 -5.66 19.44 24.82
N ASP A 27 -4.54 19.94 25.35
CA ASP A 27 -3.92 21.20 24.94
C ASP A 27 -2.70 20.97 24.02
N ALA A 28 -2.36 19.73 23.65
CA ALA A 28 -1.23 19.45 22.76
C ALA A 28 -1.45 20.03 21.35
N ASP A 29 -0.39 20.51 20.71
CA ASP A 29 -0.40 20.81 19.28
C ASP A 29 0.05 19.55 18.53
N ILE A 30 -0.76 19.04 17.60
CA ILE A 30 -0.53 17.74 16.95
C ILE A 30 -0.60 17.92 15.44
N THR A 31 0.50 17.60 14.76
CA THR A 31 0.58 17.56 13.30
C THR A 31 0.86 16.13 12.84
N VAL A 32 0.03 15.60 11.94
CA VAL A 32 0.22 14.33 11.25
C VAL A 32 0.56 14.63 9.80
N ILE A 33 1.69 14.12 9.33
CA ILE A 33 2.20 14.36 7.98
C ILE A 33 2.20 13.05 7.21
N THR A 34 1.63 13.01 6.00
CA THR A 34 1.61 11.81 5.16
C THR A 34 1.86 12.15 3.70
N ASP A 35 2.53 11.26 2.98
CA ASP A 35 2.78 11.41 1.55
C ASP A 35 1.60 10.92 0.68
N GLU A 36 0.62 10.25 1.28
CA GLU A 36 -0.63 9.87 0.61
C GLU A 36 -1.61 11.05 0.53
N GLY A 37 -2.40 11.10 -0.54
CA GLY A 37 -3.43 12.13 -0.78
C GLY A 37 -4.76 11.86 -0.08
N GLU A 38 -4.82 10.85 0.80
CA GLU A 38 -5.99 10.50 1.58
C GLU A 38 -5.68 10.37 3.07
N ALA A 39 -6.66 10.75 3.89
CA ALA A 39 -6.65 10.45 5.32
C ALA A 39 -6.78 8.94 5.58
N LEU A 40 -6.48 8.52 6.81
CA LEU A 40 -6.49 7.12 7.24
C LEU A 40 -7.67 6.31 6.68
N TYR A 41 -7.30 5.25 5.96
CA TYR A 41 -8.21 4.27 5.41
C TYR A 41 -7.77 2.85 5.80
N ASN A 42 -8.70 1.90 5.70
CA ASN A 42 -8.44 0.50 5.96
C ASN A 42 -7.73 -0.12 4.76
N ARG A 43 -6.39 -0.10 4.79
CA ARG A 43 -5.53 -0.68 3.75
C ARG A 43 -5.81 -2.15 3.44
N ILE A 44 -6.40 -2.91 4.36
CA ILE A 44 -6.78 -4.31 4.11
C ILE A 44 -7.94 -4.41 3.09
N LEU A 45 -8.79 -3.39 3.01
CA LEU A 45 -10.00 -3.38 2.19
C LEU A 45 -9.81 -2.82 0.78
N ILE A 46 -8.66 -2.21 0.46
CA ILE A 46 -8.41 -1.65 -0.89
C ILE A 46 -8.51 -2.72 -1.99
N LYS A 47 -8.29 -4.00 -1.66
CA LYS A 47 -8.48 -5.13 -2.59
C LYS A 47 -9.93 -5.34 -2.98
N GLU A 48 -10.87 -5.06 -2.09
CA GLU A 48 -12.29 -5.19 -2.41
C GLU A 48 -12.77 -4.04 -3.29
N PHE A 49 -12.15 -2.86 -3.17
CA PHE A 49 -12.31 -1.80 -4.16
C PHE A 49 -11.73 -2.18 -5.52
N ALA A 50 -10.49 -2.70 -5.55
CA ALA A 50 -9.87 -3.14 -6.79
C ALA A 50 -10.68 -4.25 -7.50
N LYS A 51 -11.34 -5.13 -6.75
CA LYS A 51 -12.30 -6.14 -7.28
C LYS A 51 -13.63 -5.54 -7.76
N GLY A 52 -13.86 -4.24 -7.60
CA GLY A 52 -15.15 -3.59 -7.89
C GLY A 52 -16.28 -3.95 -6.92
N LYS A 53 -15.98 -4.47 -5.73
CA LYS A 53 -16.98 -4.95 -4.76
C LYS A 53 -17.33 -3.93 -3.69
N LEU A 54 -16.42 -3.01 -3.38
CA LEU A 54 -16.66 -1.91 -2.45
C LEU A 54 -16.36 -0.57 -3.14
N PRO A 55 -17.22 0.47 -2.97
CA PRO A 55 -16.85 1.83 -3.33
C PRO A 55 -15.74 2.36 -2.39
N GLU A 56 -15.24 3.57 -2.65
CA GLU A 56 -14.17 4.17 -1.85
C GLU A 56 -14.59 4.50 -0.41
N ALA A 57 -15.79 5.08 -0.25
CA ALA A 57 -16.24 5.62 1.04
C ALA A 57 -16.20 4.63 2.23
N PRO A 58 -16.58 3.35 2.09
CA PRO A 58 -16.49 2.37 3.18
C PRO A 58 -15.06 1.97 3.57
N ILE A 59 -14.02 2.43 2.86
CA ILE A 59 -12.62 2.12 3.17
C ILE A 59 -12.09 3.12 4.21
N SER A 60 -12.57 4.37 4.22
CA SER A 60 -12.18 5.36 5.23
C SER A 60 -12.48 4.86 6.64
N ILE A 61 -11.52 5.01 7.55
CA ILE A 61 -11.68 4.59 8.95
C ILE A 61 -12.41 5.67 9.75
N HIS A 62 -12.07 6.93 9.48
CA HIS A 62 -12.67 8.08 10.12
C HIS A 62 -13.65 8.77 9.19
N GLU A 63 -14.70 9.36 9.76
CA GLU A 63 -15.61 10.24 9.03
C GLU A 63 -14.88 11.53 8.59
N PRO A 64 -15.29 12.16 7.49
CA PRO A 64 -14.76 13.46 7.09
C PRO A 64 -14.83 14.48 8.23
N GLY A 65 -13.75 15.22 8.46
CA GLY A 65 -13.65 16.22 9.53
C GLY A 65 -13.18 15.69 10.89
N TRP A 66 -12.98 14.37 11.05
CA TRP A 66 -12.56 13.78 12.33
C TRP A 66 -11.28 14.39 12.92
N TYR A 67 -10.30 14.72 12.06
CA TYR A 67 -9.04 15.36 12.45
C TYR A 67 -9.28 16.81 12.89
N GLU A 68 -10.04 17.58 12.11
CA GLU A 68 -10.41 18.97 12.43
C GLU A 68 -11.19 19.07 13.74
N GLU A 69 -12.17 18.17 13.96
CA GLU A 69 -12.96 18.11 15.19
C GLU A 69 -12.13 17.80 16.45
N ARG A 70 -10.91 17.30 16.27
CA ARG A 70 -9.95 16.97 17.33
C ARG A 70 -8.77 17.93 17.38
N ASP A 71 -8.81 19.04 16.64
CA ASP A 71 -7.69 19.98 16.53
C ASP A 71 -6.37 19.24 16.19
N ILE A 72 -6.41 18.31 15.23
CA ILE A 72 -5.23 17.63 14.69
C ILE A 72 -4.99 18.17 13.28
N ASP A 73 -3.83 18.76 13.05
CA ASP A 73 -3.42 19.26 11.74
C ASP A 73 -2.96 18.07 10.88
N LEU A 74 -3.72 17.73 9.84
CA LEU A 74 -3.39 16.67 8.90
C LEU A 74 -2.83 17.25 7.60
N GLU A 75 -1.57 17.00 7.34
CA GLU A 75 -0.85 17.42 6.13
C GLU A 75 -0.78 16.24 5.15
N LEU A 76 -1.73 16.21 4.21
CA LEU A 76 -1.76 15.26 3.09
C LEU A 76 -0.75 15.67 1.99
N ASP A 77 -0.46 14.74 1.07
CA ASP A 77 0.44 14.98 -0.08
C ASP A 77 1.82 15.58 0.31
N THR A 78 2.27 15.31 1.53
CA THR A 78 3.44 15.95 2.14
C THR A 78 4.53 14.91 2.39
N HIS A 79 5.49 14.87 1.47
CA HIS A 79 6.61 13.94 1.55
C HIS A 79 7.74 14.47 2.43
N VAL A 80 7.99 13.81 3.56
CA VAL A 80 9.13 14.12 4.46
C VAL A 80 10.44 13.58 3.88
N THR A 81 11.43 14.44 3.70
CA THR A 81 12.74 14.10 3.14
C THR A 81 13.85 14.00 4.18
N GLY A 82 13.65 14.56 5.37
CA GLY A 82 14.66 14.56 6.41
C GLY A 82 14.17 14.99 7.78
N VAL A 83 14.93 14.62 8.81
CA VAL A 83 14.73 15.04 10.20
C VAL A 83 16.05 15.59 10.72
N ASP A 84 16.06 16.84 11.12
CA ASP A 84 17.15 17.45 11.89
C ASP A 84 16.86 17.29 13.38
N THR A 85 17.53 16.33 14.01
CA THR A 85 17.36 16.04 15.44
C THR A 85 18.10 17.02 16.35
N GLU A 86 19.03 17.82 15.83
CA GLU A 86 19.71 18.87 16.60
C GLU A 86 18.82 20.11 16.71
N ALA A 87 18.15 20.48 15.61
CA ALA A 87 17.20 21.58 15.54
C ALA A 87 15.77 21.18 15.99
N ASN A 88 15.46 19.88 16.04
CA ASN A 88 14.10 19.32 16.19
C ASN A 88 13.14 19.80 15.10
N VAL A 89 13.56 19.64 13.84
CA VAL A 89 12.80 20.04 12.65
C VAL A 89 12.63 18.87 11.71
N VAL A 90 11.43 18.71 11.16
CA VAL A 90 11.13 17.84 10.02
C VAL A 90 11.13 18.68 8.74
N HIS A 91 11.82 18.21 7.70
CA HIS A 91 11.88 18.87 6.40
C HIS A 91 11.10 18.07 5.35
N THR A 92 10.36 18.79 4.50
CA THR A 92 9.58 18.19 3.41
C THR A 92 10.19 18.44 2.04
N HIS A 93 9.72 17.69 1.05
CA HIS A 93 10.10 17.85 -0.35
C HIS A 93 9.74 19.24 -0.91
N SER A 94 8.62 19.83 -0.47
CA SER A 94 8.18 21.18 -0.84
C SER A 94 9.05 22.29 -0.24
N GLY A 95 9.90 21.96 0.74
CA GLY A 95 10.73 22.90 1.48
C GLY A 95 10.07 23.47 2.73
N ASP A 96 8.93 22.93 3.16
CA ASP A 96 8.29 23.28 4.42
C ASP A 96 9.04 22.65 5.60
N GLU A 97 8.93 23.30 6.76
CA GLU A 97 9.60 22.91 8.00
C GLU A 97 8.59 22.79 9.14
N TYR A 98 8.68 21.71 9.91
CA TYR A 98 7.82 21.44 11.05
C TYR A 98 8.67 21.25 12.31
N GLU A 99 8.63 22.23 13.20
CA GLU A 99 9.28 22.16 14.51
C GLU A 99 8.52 21.25 15.47
N TYR A 100 9.22 20.48 16.31
CA TYR A 100 8.58 19.57 17.26
C TYR A 100 9.26 19.55 18.64
N ASP A 101 8.47 19.33 19.69
CA ASP A 101 8.99 18.88 21.00
C ASP A 101 9.11 17.36 21.06
N LYS A 102 8.23 16.66 20.33
CA LYS A 102 8.17 15.21 20.21
C LYS A 102 7.91 14.78 18.77
N LEU A 103 8.72 13.85 18.29
CA LEU A 103 8.57 13.24 16.98
C LEU A 103 8.21 11.76 17.11
N LEU A 104 7.21 11.33 16.35
CA LEU A 104 6.91 9.92 16.13
C LEU A 104 7.12 9.58 14.65
N VAL A 105 7.94 8.57 14.37
CA VAL A 105 8.10 8.01 13.02
C VAL A 105 7.18 6.79 12.89
N ALA A 106 6.08 6.96 12.15
CA ALA A 106 5.03 5.97 11.93
C ALA A 106 4.84 5.65 10.43
N THR A 107 5.92 5.75 9.64
CA THR A 107 5.93 5.63 8.17
C THR A 107 5.56 4.25 7.61
N GLY A 108 5.46 3.24 8.47
CA GLY A 108 5.14 1.88 8.05
C GLY A 108 6.23 1.27 7.18
N GLY A 109 5.87 0.83 5.97
CA GLY A 109 6.78 0.20 5.03
C GLY A 109 6.38 0.50 3.59
N THR A 110 7.24 0.11 2.65
CA THR A 110 7.02 0.24 1.21
C THR A 110 7.31 -1.10 0.53
N PRO A 111 6.65 -1.44 -0.59
CA PRO A 111 6.99 -2.63 -1.37
C PRO A 111 8.46 -2.63 -1.81
N ASN A 112 9.06 -3.83 -1.86
CA ASN A 112 10.38 -3.97 -2.45
C ASN A 112 10.28 -3.74 -3.97
N SER A 113 11.04 -2.77 -4.48
CA SER A 113 11.13 -2.55 -5.92
C SER A 113 11.82 -3.72 -6.63
N LEU A 114 11.24 -4.21 -7.73
CA LEU A 114 11.86 -5.24 -8.57
C LEU A 114 13.21 -4.77 -9.16
N ALA A 115 13.37 -3.47 -9.41
CA ALA A 115 14.63 -2.88 -9.88
C ALA A 115 15.77 -3.06 -8.87
N SER A 116 15.45 -3.06 -7.57
CA SER A 116 16.45 -3.29 -6.51
C SER A 116 17.04 -4.71 -6.53
N PHE A 117 16.37 -5.66 -7.21
CA PHE A 117 16.85 -7.01 -7.45
C PHE A 117 17.58 -7.16 -8.80
N GLY A 118 17.81 -6.08 -9.54
CA GLY A 118 18.49 -6.09 -10.83
C GLY A 118 17.62 -6.59 -11.99
N ILE A 119 16.30 -6.59 -11.84
CA ILE A 119 15.36 -6.94 -12.91
C ILE A 119 15.27 -5.75 -13.88
N GLU A 120 15.58 -6.00 -15.15
CA GLU A 120 15.53 -4.98 -16.22
C GLU A 120 14.08 -4.59 -16.53
N ASN A 121 13.87 -3.30 -16.83
CA ASN A 121 12.57 -2.68 -17.14
C ASN A 121 11.51 -2.90 -16.04
N ALA A 122 11.94 -2.97 -14.78
CA ALA A 122 11.07 -3.15 -13.62
C ALA A 122 10.17 -1.95 -13.28
N ASP A 123 10.33 -0.84 -14.00
CA ASP A 123 9.58 0.41 -13.93
C ASP A 123 8.81 0.70 -15.23
N ALA A 124 8.71 -0.28 -16.14
CA ALA A 124 7.91 -0.18 -17.36
C ALA A 124 6.43 0.12 -17.07
N GLU A 125 5.76 0.74 -18.03
CA GLU A 125 4.33 1.00 -17.94
C GLU A 125 3.54 -0.31 -17.80
N GLY A 126 2.48 -0.31 -16.99
CA GLY A 126 1.71 -1.51 -16.69
C GLY A 126 2.27 -2.38 -15.55
N ILE A 127 3.45 -2.05 -15.00
CA ILE A 127 3.93 -2.67 -13.76
C ILE A 127 3.37 -1.93 -12.55
N HIS A 128 2.62 -2.65 -11.71
CA HIS A 128 2.02 -2.11 -10.50
C HIS A 128 2.56 -2.77 -9.24
N HIS A 129 2.61 -1.99 -8.17
CA HIS A 129 2.65 -2.51 -6.80
C HIS A 129 1.24 -2.49 -6.22
N PHE A 130 1.00 -3.22 -5.12
CA PHE A 130 -0.29 -3.23 -4.45
C PHE A 130 -0.12 -2.93 -2.97
N TRP A 131 -0.15 -1.64 -2.64
CA TRP A 131 0.13 -1.17 -1.29
C TRP A 131 -0.73 0.01 -0.85
N THR A 132 -0.81 1.04 -1.67
CA THR A 132 -1.57 2.28 -1.39
C THR A 132 -2.96 2.21 -2.01
N PHE A 133 -3.84 3.16 -1.64
CA PHE A 133 -5.13 3.23 -2.30
C PHE A 133 -5.01 3.68 -3.76
N GLN A 134 -4.04 4.56 -4.04
CA GLN A 134 -3.72 4.96 -5.40
C GLN A 134 -3.26 3.80 -6.28
N ASP A 135 -2.48 2.85 -5.73
CA ASP A 135 -2.15 1.61 -6.44
C ASP A 135 -3.40 0.82 -6.82
N ALA A 136 -4.36 0.71 -5.91
CA ALA A 136 -5.61 0.00 -6.15
C ALA A 136 -6.47 0.65 -7.25
N ARG A 137 -6.46 1.99 -7.36
CA ARG A 137 -7.09 2.71 -8.47
C ARG A 137 -6.40 2.42 -9.79
N ALA A 138 -5.07 2.56 -9.83
CA ALA A 138 -4.29 2.31 -11.04
C ALA A 138 -4.43 0.87 -11.55
N ILE A 139 -4.38 -0.12 -10.66
CA ILE A 139 -4.61 -1.54 -11.01
C ILE A 139 -6.01 -1.73 -11.58
N ARG A 140 -7.03 -1.11 -10.96
CA ARG A 140 -8.40 -1.25 -11.42
C ARG A 140 -8.57 -0.69 -12.83
N GLU A 141 -8.03 0.50 -13.09
CA GLU A 141 -8.08 1.17 -14.40
C GLU A 141 -7.34 0.34 -15.47
N HIS A 142 -6.10 -0.07 -15.23
CA HIS A 142 -5.32 -0.82 -16.21
C HIS A 142 -5.89 -2.22 -16.47
N ALA A 143 -6.44 -2.88 -15.45
CA ALA A 143 -7.04 -4.19 -15.62
C ALA A 143 -8.35 -4.16 -16.42
N ASP A 144 -9.04 -3.01 -16.50
CA ASP A 144 -10.21 -2.85 -17.39
C ASP A 144 -9.79 -2.80 -18.88
N GLU A 145 -8.53 -2.46 -19.18
CA GLU A 145 -7.98 -2.37 -20.54
C GLU A 145 -7.13 -3.58 -20.93
N ALA A 146 -6.68 -4.38 -19.96
CA ALA A 146 -5.84 -5.54 -20.19
C ALA A 146 -6.65 -6.81 -20.52
N GLU A 147 -6.05 -7.71 -21.30
CA GLU A 147 -6.58 -9.07 -21.52
C GLU A 147 -5.89 -10.13 -20.64
N LYS A 148 -4.63 -9.85 -20.26
CA LYS A 148 -3.75 -10.78 -19.55
C LYS A 148 -3.06 -10.11 -18.38
N GLY A 149 -2.75 -10.88 -17.34
CA GLY A 149 -2.03 -10.39 -16.18
C GLY A 149 -0.96 -11.36 -15.69
N ILE A 150 0.16 -10.82 -15.20
CA ILE A 150 1.19 -11.59 -14.51
C ILE A 150 1.41 -11.03 -13.11
N ILE A 151 1.30 -11.88 -12.09
CA ILE A 151 1.54 -11.52 -10.70
C ILE A 151 2.92 -12.06 -10.30
N VAL A 152 3.80 -11.15 -9.89
CA VAL A 152 5.15 -11.49 -9.46
C VAL A 152 5.16 -11.80 -7.97
N GLY A 153 5.08 -13.10 -7.65
CA GLY A 153 5.12 -13.60 -6.28
C GLY A 153 3.74 -14.01 -5.75
N ALA A 154 3.72 -15.09 -4.97
CA ALA A 154 2.51 -15.66 -4.38
C ALA A 154 2.51 -15.53 -2.85
N GLY A 155 2.84 -14.35 -2.33
CA GLY A 155 2.59 -14.01 -0.92
C GLY A 155 1.09 -13.77 -0.65
N LEU A 156 0.73 -13.34 0.55
CA LEU A 156 -0.66 -12.97 0.87
C LEU A 156 -1.18 -11.88 -0.10
N LEU A 157 -0.40 -10.81 -0.31
CA LEU A 157 -0.74 -9.75 -1.27
C LEU A 157 -0.73 -10.23 -2.73
N GLY A 158 0.18 -11.14 -3.08
CA GLY A 158 0.22 -11.72 -4.42
C GLY A 158 -1.05 -12.52 -4.74
N ILE A 159 -1.58 -13.25 -3.75
CA ILE A 159 -2.87 -13.95 -3.91
C ILE A 159 -4.05 -12.96 -3.94
N ASP A 160 -4.00 -11.88 -3.15
CA ASP A 160 -5.01 -10.83 -3.25
C ASP A 160 -5.03 -10.19 -4.65
N LEU A 161 -3.86 -9.91 -5.25
CA LEU A 161 -3.69 -9.45 -6.63
C LEU A 161 -4.23 -10.46 -7.65
N ALA A 162 -3.86 -11.73 -7.53
CA ALA A 162 -4.41 -12.79 -8.37
C ALA A 162 -5.95 -12.83 -8.30
N ALA A 163 -6.51 -12.69 -7.11
CA ALA A 163 -7.96 -12.64 -6.92
C ALA A 163 -8.61 -11.37 -7.49
N ILE A 164 -7.90 -10.23 -7.53
CA ILE A 164 -8.33 -9.01 -8.22
C ILE A 164 -8.41 -9.27 -9.73
N CYS A 165 -7.34 -9.79 -10.33
CA CYS A 165 -7.32 -10.10 -11.77
C CYS A 165 -8.43 -11.07 -12.17
N GLY A 166 -8.63 -12.14 -11.40
CA GLY A 166 -9.72 -13.10 -11.65
C GLY A 166 -11.11 -12.50 -11.47
N ALA A 167 -11.29 -11.50 -10.59
CA ALA A 167 -12.57 -10.78 -10.45
C ALA A 167 -12.86 -9.86 -11.64
N GLN A 168 -11.82 -9.37 -12.31
CA GLN A 168 -11.91 -8.54 -13.52
C GLN A 168 -11.96 -9.37 -14.81
N GLY A 169 -11.79 -10.69 -14.72
CA GLY A 169 -11.89 -11.59 -15.87
C GLY A 169 -10.64 -11.67 -16.73
N LEU A 170 -9.49 -11.24 -16.21
CA LEU A 170 -8.19 -11.37 -16.87
C LEU A 170 -7.75 -12.84 -16.95
N ASP A 171 -7.13 -13.22 -18.08
CA ASP A 171 -6.34 -14.46 -18.17
C ASP A 171 -5.02 -14.24 -17.44
N ALA A 172 -4.98 -14.63 -16.16
CA ALA A 172 -3.93 -14.23 -15.25
C ALA A 172 -3.08 -15.42 -14.78
N HIS A 173 -1.80 -15.13 -14.51
CA HIS A 173 -0.85 -16.09 -13.96
C HIS A 173 -0.17 -15.51 -12.74
N TYR A 174 0.11 -16.31 -11.71
CA TYR A 174 1.01 -15.90 -10.63
C TYR A 174 2.26 -16.77 -10.57
N LEU A 175 3.40 -16.11 -10.46
CA LEU A 175 4.69 -16.77 -10.34
C LEU A 175 4.97 -17.08 -8.88
N MET A 176 5.33 -18.33 -8.61
CA MET A 176 5.63 -18.79 -7.27
C MET A 176 6.90 -19.64 -7.26
N ARG A 177 7.76 -19.38 -6.26
CA ARG A 177 8.88 -20.28 -5.96
C ARG A 177 8.38 -21.48 -5.16
N GLY A 178 8.59 -22.68 -5.66
CA GLY A 178 7.98 -23.89 -5.13
C GLY A 178 6.49 -24.00 -5.48
N GLU A 179 5.85 -25.05 -4.94
CA GLU A 179 4.45 -25.40 -5.23
C GLU A 179 3.52 -25.26 -4.00
N CYS A 180 4.05 -25.31 -2.78
CA CYS A 180 3.23 -25.25 -1.56
C CYS A 180 3.03 -23.81 -1.06
N TRP A 181 1.88 -23.22 -1.39
CA TRP A 181 1.51 -21.88 -0.94
C TRP A 181 1.39 -21.82 0.58
N TRP A 182 1.91 -20.75 1.17
CA TRP A 182 1.93 -20.54 2.62
C TRP A 182 2.47 -21.75 3.41
N ARG A 183 3.56 -22.36 2.92
CA ARG A 183 4.25 -23.54 3.52
C ARG A 183 4.58 -23.46 5.03
N TYR A 184 4.50 -22.27 5.63
CA TYR A 184 4.65 -22.08 7.07
C TYR A 184 3.42 -22.54 7.87
N ALA A 185 2.25 -22.59 7.22
CA ALA A 185 0.97 -22.92 7.83
C ALA A 185 0.24 -24.08 7.13
N LEU A 186 0.54 -24.35 5.85
CA LEU A 186 -0.15 -25.36 5.04
C LEU A 186 0.80 -26.47 4.57
N ASN A 187 0.22 -27.64 4.35
CA ASN A 187 0.80 -28.75 3.58
C ASN A 187 0.44 -28.63 2.09
N PRO A 188 1.06 -29.43 1.20
CA PRO A 188 0.77 -29.38 -0.23
C PRO A 188 -0.72 -29.56 -0.57
N GLU A 189 -1.43 -30.46 0.13
CA GLU A 189 -2.86 -30.66 -0.09
C GLU A 189 -3.69 -29.42 0.26
N GLY A 190 -3.37 -28.73 1.35
CA GLY A 190 -4.03 -27.49 1.74
C GLY A 190 -3.70 -26.33 0.80
N ALA A 191 -2.48 -26.27 0.27
CA ALA A 191 -2.09 -25.30 -0.74
C ALA A 191 -2.84 -25.53 -2.07
N GLU A 192 -3.02 -26.79 -2.48
CA GLU A 192 -3.72 -27.12 -3.72
C GLU A 192 -5.18 -26.67 -3.71
N VAL A 193 -5.86 -26.68 -2.56
CA VAL A 193 -7.21 -26.12 -2.43
C VAL A 193 -7.25 -24.64 -2.83
N LEU A 194 -6.24 -23.85 -2.46
CA LEU A 194 -6.14 -22.47 -2.89
C LEU A 194 -5.88 -22.38 -4.39
N HIS A 195 -4.92 -23.16 -4.89
CA HIS A 195 -4.52 -23.15 -6.30
C HIS A 195 -5.70 -23.53 -7.21
N ASP A 196 -6.50 -24.53 -6.83
CA ASP A 196 -7.74 -24.88 -7.53
C ASP A 196 -8.75 -23.74 -7.51
N ALA A 197 -8.96 -23.10 -6.35
CA ALA A 197 -9.85 -21.95 -6.25
C ALA A 197 -9.40 -20.75 -7.11
N MET A 198 -8.09 -20.60 -7.36
CA MET A 198 -7.55 -19.60 -8.29
C MET A 198 -7.78 -20.01 -9.74
N ARG A 199 -7.53 -21.28 -10.10
CA ARG A 199 -7.80 -21.78 -11.46
C ARG A 199 -9.27 -21.65 -11.84
N GLU A 200 -10.18 -21.91 -10.90
CA GLU A 200 -11.63 -21.68 -11.09
C GLU A 200 -12.00 -20.21 -11.38
N LYS A 201 -11.12 -19.27 -11.00
CA LYS A 201 -11.27 -17.83 -11.26
C LYS A 201 -10.51 -17.35 -12.50
N GLY A 202 -9.98 -18.26 -13.32
CA GLY A 202 -9.18 -17.90 -14.50
C GLY A 202 -7.74 -17.51 -14.16
N VAL A 203 -7.24 -17.88 -12.98
CA VAL A 203 -5.90 -17.51 -12.51
C VAL A 203 -5.04 -18.76 -12.34
N THR A 204 -3.99 -18.88 -13.14
CA THR A 204 -3.17 -20.09 -13.19
C THR A 204 -1.86 -19.94 -12.41
N PRO A 205 -1.56 -20.81 -11.42
CA PRO A 205 -0.25 -20.87 -10.80
C PRO A 205 0.85 -21.26 -11.80
N VAL A 206 2.00 -20.60 -11.70
CA VAL A 206 3.24 -21.02 -12.37
C VAL A 206 4.29 -21.28 -11.29
N PHE A 207 4.49 -22.56 -10.98
CA PHE A 207 5.39 -23.00 -9.91
C PHE A 207 6.86 -23.00 -10.33
N ASP A 208 7.73 -23.07 -9.32
CA ASP A 208 9.18 -23.07 -9.46
C ASP A 208 9.71 -21.95 -10.36
N SER A 209 9.03 -20.80 -10.32
CA SER A 209 9.24 -19.71 -11.26
C SER A 209 9.40 -18.36 -10.55
N GLY A 210 10.01 -17.43 -11.27
CA GLY A 210 10.19 -16.03 -10.90
C GLY A 210 10.42 -15.19 -12.14
N VAL A 211 10.58 -13.87 -11.98
CA VAL A 211 10.90 -12.95 -13.07
C VAL A 211 12.40 -12.80 -13.20
N ASP A 212 12.87 -12.78 -14.46
CA ASP A 212 14.25 -12.46 -14.85
C ASP A 212 14.35 -11.00 -15.36
N ARG A 213 13.49 -10.63 -16.31
CA ARG A 213 13.37 -9.29 -16.91
C ARG A 213 11.96 -9.04 -17.43
N PHE A 214 11.65 -7.77 -17.71
CA PHE A 214 10.51 -7.38 -18.54
C PHE A 214 11.02 -6.95 -19.93
N GLU A 215 10.35 -7.38 -20.98
CA GLU A 215 10.60 -6.91 -22.35
C GLU A 215 9.51 -5.90 -22.69
N VAL A 216 9.91 -4.72 -23.16
CA VAL A 216 9.00 -3.66 -23.57
C VAL A 216 9.03 -3.49 -25.08
N ASP A 217 7.93 -3.02 -25.66
CA ASP A 217 7.87 -2.59 -27.05
C ASP A 217 8.58 -1.24 -27.28
N ASP A 218 8.54 -0.75 -28.52
CA ASP A 218 9.19 0.52 -28.91
C ASP A 218 8.58 1.74 -28.19
N ASP A 219 7.36 1.63 -27.66
CA ASP A 219 6.63 2.68 -26.96
C ASP A 219 6.82 2.59 -25.42
N GLY A 220 7.47 1.53 -24.92
CA GLY A 220 7.78 1.34 -23.51
C GLY A 220 6.71 0.57 -22.72
N HIS A 221 5.77 -0.09 -23.42
CA HIS A 221 4.74 -0.97 -22.87
C HIS A 221 5.20 -2.43 -22.82
#